data_AF-A0A846EIM3-F1
#
_entry.id   AF-A0A846EIM3-F1
#
_cell.length_a   1.000
_cell.length_b   1.000
_cell.length_c   1.000
_cell.angle_alpha   90.00
_cell.angle_beta   90.00
_cell.angle_gamma   90.00
#
_symmetry.space_group_name_H-M   'P 1'
#
loop_
_entity.id
_entity.type
_entity.pdbx_description
1 polymer ?
#
loop_
_entity_poly.entity_id
_entity_poly.type
_entity_poly.pdbx_seq_one_letter_code
_entity_poly.pdbx_strand_id
1 'polypeptide(L)'
;MKTTNITLSPEQNQAQNNWQFTEVWIDPMLIPPYILLLLADEQGKCQIYDPAKNYQVIFSSNDYETAKLWLLEDEYEPIEGRLLLDDLLG
;
A
#
# COMPACT_ATOMS: atom_id res chain seq x y z
N MET A 1 -34.82 -26.64 -4.38
CA MET A 1 -33.45 -26.12 -4.27
C MET A 1 -33.50 -24.66 -4.67
N LYS A 2 -33.25 -23.72 -3.74
CA LYS A 2 -33.26 -22.28 -4.04
C LYS A 2 -31.84 -21.87 -4.42
N THR A 3 -31.65 -21.43 -5.66
CA THR A 3 -30.38 -20.92 -6.16
C THR A 3 -30.29 -19.45 -5.80
N THR A 4 -29.47 -19.12 -4.80
CA THR A 4 -29.18 -17.73 -4.46
C THR A 4 -28.11 -17.23 -5.44
N ASN A 5 -28.50 -16.36 -6.37
CA ASN A 5 -27.56 -15.61 -7.19
C ASN A 5 -26.83 -14.61 -6.30
N ILE A 6 -25.59 -14.92 -5.95
CA ILE A 6 -24.68 -13.99 -5.28
C ILE A 6 -24.10 -13.11 -6.39
N THR A 7 -24.79 -12.04 -6.74
CA THR A 7 -24.17 -10.95 -7.51
C THR A 7 -23.19 -10.27 -6.56
N LEU A 8 -21.92 -10.67 -6.62
CA LEU A 8 -20.83 -9.94 -5.98
C LEU A 8 -20.91 -8.49 -6.50
N SER A 9 -21.09 -7.55 -5.57
CA SER A 9 -21.00 -6.12 -5.91
C SER A 9 -19.59 -5.87 -6.42
N PRO A 10 -19.37 -5.05 -7.46
CA PRO A 10 -18.03 -4.80 -7.96
C PRO A 10 -17.22 -4.23 -6.80
N GLU A 11 -16.32 -5.05 -6.26
CA GLU A 11 -15.45 -4.65 -5.17
C GLU A 11 -14.72 -3.38 -5.62
N GLN A 12 -14.58 -2.44 -4.69
CA GLN A 12 -14.08 -1.09 -4.91
C GLN A 12 -12.68 -1.13 -5.52
N ASN A 13 -12.59 -1.21 -6.85
CA ASN A 13 -11.34 -1.10 -7.59
C ASN A 13 -10.97 0.39 -7.63
N GLN A 14 -10.50 0.91 -6.49
CA GLN A 14 -10.19 2.33 -6.29
C GLN A 14 -8.92 2.72 -7.05
N ALA A 15 -8.01 1.78 -7.28
CA ALA A 15 -6.94 1.95 -8.25
C ALA A 15 -7.56 1.81 -9.64
N GLN A 16 -7.66 2.90 -10.41
CA GLN A 16 -7.75 2.74 -11.85
C GLN A 16 -6.56 1.86 -12.27
N ASN A 17 -6.78 0.88 -13.15
CA ASN A 17 -5.79 -0.15 -13.54
C ASN A 17 -4.58 0.41 -14.32
N ASN A 18 -4.16 1.66 -14.09
CA ASN A 18 -3.04 2.35 -14.75
C ASN A 18 -1.76 2.43 -13.89
N TRP A 19 -1.74 1.73 -12.76
CA TRP A 19 -0.55 1.51 -11.94
C TRP A 19 0.56 0.73 -12.68
N GLN A 20 1.79 1.25 -12.62
CA GLN A 20 3.00 0.64 -13.15
C GLN A 20 3.66 -0.28 -12.13
N PHE A 21 3.68 0.11 -10.85
CA PHE A 21 4.25 -0.70 -9.78
C PHE A 21 3.57 -0.44 -8.43
N THR A 22 3.86 -1.32 -7.48
CA THR A 22 3.45 -1.19 -6.08
C THR A 22 4.57 -1.62 -5.17
N GLU A 23 4.81 -0.83 -4.13
CA GLU A 23 5.71 -1.16 -3.03
C GLU A 23 4.92 -1.28 -1.73
N VAL A 24 5.37 -2.18 -0.87
CA VAL A 24 4.88 -2.30 0.50
C VAL A 24 5.91 -1.66 1.40
N TRP A 25 5.46 -0.74 2.24
CA TRP A 25 6.28 -0.02 3.20
C TRP A 25 5.80 -0.33 4.60
N ILE A 26 6.72 -0.49 5.54
CA ILE A 26 6.40 -0.84 6.92
C ILE A 26 7.00 0.10 7.94
N ASP A 27 6.30 0.28 9.05
CA ASP A 27 6.89 0.74 10.30
C ASP A 27 7.36 -0.50 11.08
N PRO A 28 8.68 -0.77 11.16
CA PRO A 28 9.22 -1.92 11.85
C PRO A 28 9.19 -1.79 13.38
N MET A 29 8.93 -0.59 13.92
CA MET A 29 8.85 -0.38 15.37
C MET A 29 7.56 -0.94 15.98
N LEU A 30 6.57 -1.25 15.15
CA LEU A 30 5.28 -1.78 15.57
C LEU A 30 5.25 -3.31 15.40
N ILE A 31 4.57 -4.00 16.33
CA ILE A 31 4.37 -5.45 16.26
C ILE A 31 2.87 -5.78 16.40
N PRO A 32 2.20 -6.29 15.35
CA PRO A 32 2.72 -6.47 13.98
C PRO A 32 3.07 -5.11 13.32
N PRO A 33 3.98 -5.09 12.33
CA PRO A 33 4.38 -3.86 11.65
C PRO A 33 3.17 -3.20 10.99
N TYR A 34 3.13 -1.87 11.04
CA TYR A 34 2.11 -1.12 10.31
C TYR A 34 2.50 -1.04 8.84
N ILE A 35 1.52 -1.13 7.94
CA ILE A 35 1.78 -1.25 6.50
C ILE A 35 1.15 -0.07 5.76
N LEU A 36 1.90 0.51 4.83
CA LEU A 36 1.43 1.44 3.81
C LEU A 36 1.74 0.87 2.42
N LEU A 37 0.93 1.24 1.43
CA LEU A 37 1.14 0.85 0.04
C LEU A 37 1.46 2.08 -0.80
N LEU A 38 2.60 2.06 -1.50
CA LEU A 38 2.97 3.08 -2.47
C LEU A 38 2.65 2.56 -3.87
N LEU A 39 1.69 3.20 -4.54
CA LEU A 39 1.31 2.89 -5.93
C LEU A 39 1.76 4.02 -6.84
N ALA A 40 2.43 3.69 -7.94
CA ALA A 40 2.78 4.65 -8.98
C ALA A 40 2.08 4.32 -10.29
N ASP A 41 1.60 5.34 -11.01
CA ASP A 41 1.02 5.18 -12.34
C ASP A 41 2.04 5.38 -13.47
N GLU A 42 1.62 5.10 -14.70
CA GLU A 42 2.44 5.26 -15.92
C GLU A 42 2.95 6.70 -16.14
N GLN A 43 2.37 7.70 -15.48
CA GLN A 43 2.77 9.11 -15.59
C GLN A 43 3.75 9.52 -14.49
N GLY A 44 4.12 8.59 -13.60
CA GLY A 44 4.99 8.83 -12.45
C GLY A 44 4.26 9.38 -11.23
N LYS A 45 2.95 9.59 -11.30
CA LYS A 45 2.17 10.03 -10.15
C LYS A 45 2.12 8.90 -9.13
N CYS A 46 2.48 9.24 -7.90
CA CYS A 46 2.55 8.29 -6.80
C CYS A 46 1.49 8.61 -5.75
N GLN A 47 0.92 7.56 -5.15
CA GLN A 47 -0.09 7.66 -4.11
C GLN A 47 0.21 6.67 -3.00
N ILE A 48 0.12 7.13 -1.76
CA ILE A 48 0.28 6.31 -0.57
C ILE A 48 -1.10 5.97 -0.03
N TYR A 49 -1.38 4.69 0.06
CA TYR A 49 -2.63 4.13 0.55
C TYR A 49 -2.42 3.55 1.94
N ASP A 50 -3.42 3.75 2.79
CA ASP A 50 -3.51 3.15 4.12
C ASP A 50 -4.55 2.00 4.11
N PRO A 51 -4.11 0.72 4.09
CA PRO A 51 -5.02 -0.42 4.10
C PRO A 51 -5.88 -0.49 5.37
N ALA A 52 -5.37 -0.02 6.51
CA ALA A 52 -6.12 -0.01 7.77
C ALA A 52 -7.24 1.04 7.77
N LYS A 53 -7.12 2.08 6.92
CA LYS A 53 -8.17 3.09 6.67
C LYS A 53 -8.96 2.82 5.39
N ASN A 54 -9.27 1.55 5.12
CA ASN A 54 -10.13 1.15 4.00
C ASN A 54 -9.57 1.57 2.63
N TYR A 55 -8.24 1.45 2.47
CA TYR A 55 -7.49 1.88 1.29
C TYR A 55 -7.67 3.37 0.96
N GLN A 56 -7.68 4.21 2.00
CA GLN A 56 -7.69 5.66 1.80
C GLN A 56 -6.32 6.14 1.30
N VAL A 57 -6.34 7.04 0.32
CA VAL A 57 -5.14 7.81 -0.07
C VAL A 57 -4.82 8.82 1.02
N ILE A 58 -3.69 8.66 1.68
CA ILE A 58 -3.22 9.56 2.75
C ILE A 58 -2.20 10.58 2.24
N PHE A 59 -1.55 10.29 1.10
CA PHE A 59 -0.60 11.19 0.46
C PHE A 59 -0.58 10.98 -1.06
N SER A 60 -0.23 12.01 -1.82
CA SER A 60 -0.06 11.96 -3.27
C SER A 60 1.05 12.90 -3.72
N SER A 61 1.87 12.45 -4.67
CA SER A 61 2.94 13.22 -5.31
C SER A 61 2.95 12.99 -6.82
N ASN A 62 3.71 13.81 -7.53
CA ASN A 62 3.89 13.68 -8.99
C ASN A 62 5.11 12.84 -9.37
N ASP A 63 5.87 12.37 -8.38
CA ASP A 63 7.10 11.60 -8.56
C ASP A 63 7.37 10.69 -7.36
N TYR A 64 8.13 9.63 -7.62
CA TYR A 64 8.50 8.61 -6.64
C TYR A 64 9.34 9.16 -5.49
N GLU A 65 10.34 10.00 -5.77
CA GLU A 65 11.28 10.48 -4.76
C GLU A 65 10.56 11.29 -3.68
N THR A 66 9.58 12.12 -4.05
CA THR A 66 8.77 12.87 -3.10
C THR A 66 7.91 11.95 -2.22
N ALA A 67 7.30 10.91 -2.77
CA ALA A 67 6.51 9.96 -1.97
C ALA A 67 7.40 9.11 -1.05
N LYS A 68 8.57 8.70 -1.55
CA LYS A 68 9.57 7.97 -0.77
C LYS A 68 10.09 8.80 0.40
N LEU A 69 10.42 10.08 0.18
CA LEU A 69 10.87 10.97 1.25
C LEU A 69 9.81 11.11 2.34
N TRP A 70 8.54 11.25 1.97
CA TRP A 70 7.43 11.30 2.93
C TRP A 70 7.36 10.04 3.81
N LEU A 71 7.59 8.85 3.25
CA LEU A 71 7.61 7.59 4.00
C LEU A 71 8.81 7.51 4.95
N LEU A 72 9.99 7.92 4.47
CA LEU A 72 11.22 7.93 5.26
C LEU A 72 11.19 8.95 6.41
N GLU A 73 10.43 10.04 6.29
CA GLU A 73 10.23 11.02 7.35
C GLU A 73 9.57 10.40 8.60
N ASP A 74 8.67 9.44 8.39
CA ASP A 74 7.97 8.70 9.45
C ASP A 74 8.64 7.33 9.75
N GLU A 75 9.90 7.15 9.36
CA GLU A 75 10.71 5.93 9.59
C GLU A 75 10.16 4.65 8.95
N TYR A 76 9.31 4.76 7.91
CA TYR A 76 8.88 3.60 7.15
C TYR A 76 10.02 3.05 6.28
N GLU A 77 10.09 1.72 6.17
CA GLU A 77 11.06 1.00 5.36
C GLU A 77 10.38 0.20 4.23
N PRO A 78 10.95 0.16 3.02
CA PRO A 78 10.41 -0.65 1.94
C PRO A 78 10.72 -2.13 2.18
N ILE A 79 9.74 -3.00 1.92
CA ILE A 79 9.97 -4.45 1.94
C ILE A 79 10.31 -4.94 0.54
N GLU A 80 11.46 -5.60 0.42
CA GLU A 80 11.77 -6.45 -0.72
C GLU A 80 11.51 -7.92 -0.37
N GLY A 81 10.61 -8.57 -1.12
CA GLY A 81 10.33 -9.99 -0.93
C GLY A 81 9.43 -10.30 0.27
N ARG A 82 9.91 -11.17 1.18
CA ARG A 82 9.14 -11.66 2.33
C ARG A 82 9.82 -11.23 3.62
N LEU A 83 9.06 -10.59 4.50
CA LEU A 83 9.46 -10.27 5.87
C LEU A 83 8.98 -11.35 6.85
N LEU A 84 9.87 -11.87 7.68
CA LEU A 84 9.54 -12.75 8.79
C LEU A 84 9.58 -11.97 10.11
N LEU A 85 8.80 -12.41 11.10
CA LEU A 85 8.78 -11.76 12.42
C LEU A 85 10.16 -11.79 13.10
N ASP A 86 10.92 -12.87 12.89
CA ASP A 86 12.27 -13.02 13.43
C ASP A 86 13.23 -11.96 12.87
N ASP A 87 12.98 -11.44 11.67
CA ASP A 87 13.79 -10.38 11.06
C ASP A 87 13.58 -9.02 11.76
N LEU A 88 12.45 -8.82 12.44
CA LEU A 88 12.11 -7.60 13.20
C LEU A 88 12.57 -7.64 14.67
N LEU A 89 12.81 -8.85 15.20
CA LEU A 89 13.14 -9.08 16.60
C LEU A 89 14.64 -9.33 16.85
N GLY A 90 15.46 -9.19 15.79
CA GLY A 90 16.90 -9.48 15.77
C GLY A 90 17.77 -8.54 16.58
#